data_AF-A0A942RWC9-F1
#
_entry.id   AF-A0A942RWC9-F1
#
_cell.length_a   1.000
_cell.length_b   1.000
_cell.length_c   1.000
_cell.angle_alpha   90.00
_cell.angle_beta   90.00
_cell.angle_gamma   90.00
#
_symmetry.space_group_name_H-M   'P 1'
#
loop_
_entity.id
_entity.type
_entity.pdbx_description
1 polymer ?
#
loop_
_entity_poly.entity_id
_entity_poly.type
_entity_poly.pdbx_seq_one_letter_code
_entity_poly.pdbx_strand_id
1 'polypeptide(L)'
;MDFTDQKIADALKEIEKMDHYTMCRLWRFAPQGSEIYFRSDLPTGDAFKTRLFQHYGGFTPEISKELGWPAKKIKNSSFNN
;
A
#
# COMPACT_ATOMS: atom_id res chain seq x y z
N MET A 1 -17.84 -9.10 -7.74
CA MET A 1 -16.70 -8.80 -8.63
C MET A 1 -15.87 -10.06 -8.69
N ASP A 2 -15.95 -10.79 -9.81
CA ASP A 2 -15.12 -11.98 -10.02
C ASP A 2 -13.74 -11.53 -10.51
N PHE A 3 -12.70 -11.91 -9.76
CA PHE A 3 -11.32 -11.78 -10.22
C PHE A 3 -11.02 -12.97 -11.10
N THR A 4 -10.81 -12.74 -12.39
CA THR A 4 -10.38 -13.79 -13.31
C THR A 4 -8.94 -14.20 -13.00
N ASP A 5 -8.57 -15.43 -13.33
CA ASP A 5 -7.20 -15.94 -13.15
C ASP A 5 -6.17 -15.03 -13.83
N GLN A 6 -6.53 -14.45 -14.98
CA GLN A 6 -5.70 -13.48 -15.68
C GLN A 6 -5.40 -12.24 -14.83
N LYS A 7 -6.41 -11.65 -14.17
CA LYS A 7 -6.22 -10.50 -13.29
C LYS A 7 -5.36 -10.84 -12.07
N ILE A 8 -5.51 -12.05 -11.53
CA ILE A 8 -4.69 -12.54 -10.42
C ILE A 8 -3.23 -12.66 -10.88
N ALA A 9 -2.98 -13.26 -12.05
CA ALA A 9 -1.65 -13.41 -12.61
C ALA A 9 -0.97 -12.06 -12.91
N ASP A 10 -1.71 -11.10 -13.46
CA ASP A 10 -1.18 -9.77 -13.74
C ASP A 10 -0.87 -9.03 -12.43
N ALA A 11 -1.76 -9.10 -11.43
CA ALA A 11 -1.52 -8.53 -10.11
C ALA A 11 -0.27 -9.10 -9.44
N LEU A 12 -0.04 -10.42 -9.53
CA LEU A 12 1.19 -11.03 -8.99
C LEU A 12 2.44 -10.44 -9.66
N LYS A 13 2.44 -10.29 -10.98
CA LYS A 13 3.55 -9.66 -11.71
C LYS A 13 3.74 -8.19 -11.34
N GLU A 14 2.64 -7.46 -11.07
CA GLU A 14 2.74 -6.08 -10.60
C GLU A 14 3.40 -6.00 -9.24
N ILE A 15 2.99 -6.86 -8.28
CA ILE A 15 3.61 -6.93 -6.94
C ILE A 15 5.13 -7.14 -7.03
N GLU A 16 5.59 -8.03 -7.92
CA GLU A 16 7.02 -8.30 -8.08
C GLU A 16 7.81 -7.07 -8.57
N LYS A 17 7.16 -6.21 -9.37
CA LYS A 17 7.73 -4.99 -9.93
C LYS A 17 7.58 -3.76 -9.03
N MET A 18 6.73 -3.82 -8.01
CA MET A 18 6.54 -2.69 -7.08
C MET A 18 7.82 -2.44 -6.28
N ASP A 19 8.17 -1.17 -6.16
CA ASP A 19 9.23 -0.72 -5.28
C ASP A 19 8.78 -0.67 -3.82
N HIS A 20 9.75 -0.66 -2.90
CA HIS A 20 9.54 -0.70 -1.46
C HIS A 20 8.65 0.45 -0.96
N TYR A 21 8.90 1.67 -1.44
CA TYR A 21 8.15 2.85 -1.00
C TYR A 21 6.69 2.77 -1.43
N THR A 22 6.43 2.40 -2.69
CA THR A 22 5.08 2.20 -3.22
C THR A 22 4.31 1.14 -2.44
N MET A 23 4.95 0.00 -2.13
CA MET A 23 4.33 -1.05 -1.32
C MET A 23 3.98 -0.57 0.09
N CYS A 24 4.89 0.14 0.76
CA CYS A 24 4.63 0.74 2.07
C CYS A 24 3.51 1.78 2.02
N ARG A 25 3.45 2.61 0.97
CA ARG A 25 2.40 3.62 0.78
C ARG A 25 1.03 2.97 0.61
N LEU A 26 0.93 1.97 -0.27
CA LEU A 26 -0.31 1.22 -0.49
C LEU A 26 -0.75 0.53 0.80
N TRP A 27 0.16 -0.16 1.50
CA TRP A 27 -0.18 -0.82 2.77
C TRP A 27 -0.75 0.15 3.82
N ARG A 28 -0.26 1.40 3.88
CA ARG A 28 -0.67 2.37 4.89
C ARG A 28 -1.92 3.17 4.52
N PHE A 29 -2.14 3.44 3.23
CA PHE A 29 -3.17 4.37 2.77
C PHE A 29 -4.19 3.76 1.80
N ALA A 30 -4.04 2.49 1.40
CA ALA A 30 -5.05 1.84 0.56
C ALA A 30 -6.41 1.89 1.27
N PRO A 31 -7.49 2.25 0.56
CA PRO A 31 -8.81 2.23 1.14
C PRO A 31 -9.17 0.80 1.54
N GLN A 32 -9.96 0.66 2.62
CA GLN A 32 -10.35 -0.63 3.17
C GLN A 32 -11.02 -1.48 2.08
N GLY A 33 -10.37 -2.59 1.71
CA GLY A 33 -10.89 -3.54 0.73
C GLY A 33 -10.71 -3.17 -0.74
N SER A 34 -9.84 -2.21 -1.08
CA SER A 34 -9.86 -1.65 -2.43
C SER A 34 -9.23 -2.47 -3.56
N GLU A 35 -8.29 -3.38 -3.32
CA GLU A 35 -7.63 -4.04 -4.47
C GLU A 35 -7.27 -5.50 -4.23
N ILE A 36 -7.20 -6.22 -5.35
CA ILE A 36 -6.79 -7.63 -5.49
C ILE A 36 -5.57 -7.98 -4.63
N TYR A 37 -4.69 -7.00 -4.37
CA TYR A 37 -3.47 -7.10 -3.56
C TYR A 37 -3.66 -7.34 -2.06
N PHE A 38 -4.81 -6.99 -1.48
CA PHE A 38 -5.03 -7.06 -0.02
C PHE A 38 -6.09 -8.08 0.37
N ARG A 39 -6.41 -8.99 -0.56
CA ARG A 39 -7.42 -10.03 -0.39
C ARG A 39 -6.83 -11.28 0.22
N SER A 40 -7.37 -11.72 1.36
CA SER A 40 -6.94 -12.95 2.03
C SER A 40 -7.40 -14.23 1.32
N ASP A 41 -8.44 -14.12 0.47
CA ASP A 41 -8.99 -15.21 -0.34
C ASP A 41 -8.22 -15.44 -1.66
N LEU A 42 -7.25 -14.58 -1.99
CA LEU A 42 -6.44 -14.66 -3.20
C LEU A 42 -4.94 -14.77 -2.88
N PRO A 43 -4.15 -15.44 -3.74
CA PRO A 43 -2.70 -15.58 -3.52
C PRO A 43 -1.95 -14.24 -3.57
N THR A 44 -2.54 -13.22 -4.19
CA THR A 44 -2.01 -11.85 -4.26
C THR A 44 -1.81 -11.22 -2.89
N GLY A 45 -2.69 -11.53 -1.92
CA GLY A 45 -2.58 -11.03 -0.54
C GLY A 45 -1.32 -11.54 0.16
N ASP A 46 -1.02 -12.83 -0.01
CA ASP A 46 0.18 -13.43 0.56
C ASP A 46 1.43 -12.96 -0.17
N ALA A 47 1.41 -12.93 -1.50
CA ALA A 47 2.53 -12.44 -2.32
C ALA A 47 2.92 -11.00 -1.95
N PHE A 48 1.95 -10.11 -1.75
CA PHE A 48 2.20 -8.73 -1.32
C PHE A 48 2.88 -8.68 0.04
N LYS A 49 2.39 -9.44 1.03
CA LYS A 49 2.98 -9.49 2.38
C LYS A 49 4.38 -10.08 2.35
N THR A 50 4.58 -11.17 1.61
CA THR A 50 5.87 -11.83 1.46
C THR A 50 6.90 -10.87 0.86
N ARG A 51 6.54 -10.16 -0.22
CA ARG A 51 7.43 -9.17 -0.83
C ARG A 51 7.72 -8.00 0.12
N LEU A 52 6.72 -7.45 0.81
CA LEU A 52 6.92 -6.31 1.71
C LEU A 52 7.70 -6.68 2.98
N PHE A 53 7.33 -7.76 3.67
CA PHE A 53 7.88 -8.10 4.99
C PHE A 53 9.05 -9.07 4.94
N GLN A 54 9.07 -10.03 4.01
CA GLN A 54 10.17 -11.00 3.92
C GLN A 54 11.29 -10.53 3.01
N HIS A 55 10.98 -9.93 1.85
CA HIS A 55 12.00 -9.44 0.92
C HIS A 55 12.53 -8.05 1.31
N TYR A 56 11.65 -7.09 1.59
CA TYR A 56 12.06 -5.73 1.97
C TYR A 56 12.23 -5.50 3.49
N GLY A 57 11.80 -6.43 4.34
CA GLY A 57 11.92 -6.31 5.80
C GLY A 57 10.88 -5.41 6.46
N GLY A 58 9.81 -5.03 5.76
CA GLY A 58 8.73 -4.19 6.28
C GLY A 58 9.02 -2.69 6.13
N PHE A 59 8.54 -1.86 7.06
CA PHE A 59 8.71 -0.41 6.96
C PHE A 59 10.06 0.03 7.55
N THR A 60 10.89 0.73 6.75
CA THR A 60 12.10 1.37 7.27
C THR A 60 11.76 2.67 8.01
N PRO A 61 12.62 3.14 8.93
CA PRO A 61 12.44 4.43 9.59
C PRO A 61 12.35 5.61 8.62
N GLU A 62 13.07 5.56 7.50
CA GLU A 62 13.02 6.61 6.47
C GLU A 62 11.67 6.63 5.77
N ILE A 63 11.23 5.49 5.24
CA ILE A 63 9.93 5.36 4.56
C ILE A 63 8.78 5.72 5.51
N SER A 64 8.86 5.29 6.77
CA SER A 64 7.85 5.61 7.78
C SER A 64 7.75 7.13 8.04
N LYS A 65 8.90 7.84 8.07
CA LYS A 65 8.93 9.31 8.19
C LYS A 65 8.37 10.00 6.94
N GLU A 66 8.74 9.53 5.75
CA GLU A 66 8.26 10.08 4.48
C GLU A 66 6.76 9.87 4.27
N LEU A 67 6.26 8.69 4.61
CA LEU A 67 4.83 8.38 4.53
C LEU A 67 4.05 9.14 5.60
N GLY A 68 4.63 9.30 6.80
CA GLY A 68 4.15 10.21 7.83
C GLY A 68 2.70 9.98 8.30
N TRP A 69 2.27 10.80 9.25
CA TRP A 69 0.86 10.97 9.58
C TRP A 69 0.30 12.06 8.66
N PRO A 70 -0.97 11.98 8.19
CA PRO A 70 -1.57 13.05 7.41
C PRO A 70 -1.41 14.33 8.22
N ALA A 71 -0.54 15.23 7.75
CA ALA A 71 -0.30 16.49 8.41
C ALA A 71 -1.66 17.13 8.60
N LYS A 72 -2.05 17.30 9.86
CA LYS A 72 -3.25 18.01 10.29
C LYS A 72 -3.33 19.24 9.40
N LYS A 73 -4.35 19.34 8.53
CA LYS A 73 -4.55 20.54 7.72
C LYS A 73 -4.59 21.70 8.71
N ILE A 74 -3.50 22.46 8.79
CA ILE A 74 -3.51 23.72 9.52
C ILE A 74 -4.44 24.57 8.67
N LYS A 75 -5.71 24.65 9.07
CA LYS A 75 -6.61 25.65 8.56
C LYS A 75 -6.02 26.97 9.05
N ASN A 76 -5.21 27.62 8.23
CA ASN A 76 -4.97 29.05 8.37
C ASN A 76 -6.30 29.74 8.03
N SER A 77 -7.28 29.70 8.94
CA SER A 77 -8.35 30.69 8.95
C SER A 77 -7.67 31.99 9.33
N SER A 78 -7.48 32.86 8.34
CA SER A 78 -7.15 34.26 8.58
C SER A 78 -8.18 34.82 9.56
N PHE A 79 -7.74 35.14 10.77
CA PHE A 79 -8.42 36.13 11.60
C PHE A 79 -8.10 37.48 10.97
N ASN A 80 -9.05 38.04 10.22
CA ASN A 80 -9.01 39.45 9.88
C ASN A 80 -9.60 40.24 11.05
N ASN A 81 -8.80 41.21 11.49
CA ASN A 81 -9.03 42.19 12.54
C ASN A 81 -10.11 43.21 12.14
#